data_AF-A0A7C1BJ94-F1
#
_entry.id   AF-A0A7C1BJ94-F1
#
_cell.length_a   1.000
_cell.length_b   1.000
_cell.length_c   1.000
_cell.angle_alpha   90.00
_cell.angle_beta   90.00
_cell.angle_gamma   90.00
#
_symmetry.space_group_name_H-M   'P 1'
#
loop_
_entity.id
_entity.type
_entity.pdbx_description
1 polymer ?
#
loop_
_entity_poly.entity_id
_entity_poly.type
_entity_poly.pdbx_seq_one_letter_code
_entity_poly.pdbx_strand_id
1 'polypeptide(L)'
;MQGIDKRGDPIICRCNDVTESEIVEVIKKGFTDIEEIKRLLRIGMGPCQGRTCIPLVMRIIARETGVNVDEITPPTSRPPIIPIPIEVARKAAE
;
A
#
# COMPACT_ATOMS: atom_id res chain seq x y z
N MET A 1 -1.91 19.88 -8.73
CA MET A 1 -1.33 18.74 -7.99
C MET A 1 -2.13 18.54 -6.71
N GLN A 2 -3.31 17.93 -6.81
CA GLN A 2 -4.15 17.64 -5.66
C GLN A 2 -4.39 16.13 -5.71
N GLY A 3 -3.81 15.39 -4.76
CA GLY A 3 -3.96 13.93 -4.64
C GLY A 3 -5.34 13.58 -4.09
N ILE A 4 -6.38 14.04 -4.77
CA ILE A 4 -7.78 13.99 -4.36
C ILE A 4 -8.56 13.48 -5.58
N ASP A 5 -9.48 12.55 -5.37
CA ASP A 5 -10.32 11.99 -6.43
C ASP A 5 -11.38 13.00 -6.91
N LYS A 6 -12.19 12.62 -7.90
CA LYS A 6 -13.25 13.48 -8.47
C LYS A 6 -14.37 13.83 -7.46
N ARG A 7 -14.45 13.14 -6.33
CA ARG A 7 -15.45 13.29 -5.26
C ARG A 7 -14.91 14.03 -4.04
N GLY A 8 -13.63 14.41 -4.04
CA GLY A 8 -13.01 15.07 -2.89
C GLY A 8 -12.31 14.13 -1.91
N ASP A 9 -12.19 12.84 -2.24
CA ASP A 9 -11.59 11.81 -1.37
C ASP A 9 -10.06 11.72 -1.58
N PRO A 10 -9.24 11.80 -0.52
CA PRO A 10 -7.80 11.69 -0.65
C PRO A 10 -7.35 10.36 -1.29
N ILE A 11 -6.50 10.44 -2.30
CA ILE A 11 -5.90 9.27 -2.94
C ILE A 11 -4.69 8.82 -2.12
N ILE A 12 -4.78 7.61 -1.56
CA ILE A 12 -3.70 6.99 -0.79
C ILE A 12 -2.77 6.20 -1.69
N CYS A 13 -3.30 5.45 -2.67
CA CYS A 13 -2.50 4.71 -3.64
C CYS A 13 -2.68 5.25 -5.06
N ARG A 14 -1.73 6.08 -5.51
CA ARG A 14 -1.72 6.63 -6.88
C ARG A 14 -1.57 5.60 -8.00
N CYS A 15 -1.07 4.39 -7.69
CA CYS A 15 -0.83 3.37 -8.72
C CYS A 15 -2.08 2.54 -9.03
N ASN A 16 -3.01 2.45 -8.08
CA ASN A 16 -4.24 1.67 -8.22
C ASN A 16 -5.49 2.53 -7.97
N ASP A 17 -5.32 3.86 -7.95
CA ASP A 17 -6.36 4.85 -7.69
C ASP A 17 -7.21 4.60 -6.43
N VAL A 18 -6.58 4.07 -5.36
CA VAL A 18 -7.27 3.74 -4.11
C VAL A 18 -7.35 4.96 -3.20
N THR A 19 -8.56 5.25 -2.73
CA THR A 19 -8.84 6.37 -1.83
C THR A 19 -8.82 5.98 -0.34
N GLU A 20 -8.83 6.99 0.54
CA GLU A 20 -8.91 6.77 1.99
C GLU A 20 -10.22 6.08 2.38
N SER A 21 -11.36 6.51 1.80
CA SER A 21 -12.65 5.91 2.13
C SER A 21 -12.73 4.42 1.80
N GLU A 22 -12.13 3.99 0.68
CA GLU A 22 -12.08 2.56 0.31
C GLU A 22 -11.29 1.73 1.34
N ILE A 23 -10.18 2.26 1.86
CA ILE A 23 -9.39 1.60 2.90
C ILE A 23 -10.20 1.51 4.20
N VAL A 24 -10.85 2.61 4.60
CA VAL A 24 -11.70 2.64 5.80
C VAL A 24 -12.88 1.68 5.68
N GLU A 25 -13.49 1.55 4.50
CA GLU A 25 -14.57 0.59 4.25
C GLU A 25 -14.10 -0.85 4.44
N VAL A 26 -12.92 -1.19 3.94
CA VAL A 26 -12.31 -2.52 4.11
C VAL A 26 -11.99 -2.78 5.60
N ILE A 27 -11.47 -1.80 6.32
CA ILE A 27 -11.21 -1.94 7.76
C ILE A 27 -12.52 -2.16 8.54
N LYS A 28 -13.59 -1.44 8.20
CA LYS A 28 -14.91 -1.62 8.80
C LYS A 28 -15.53 -3.00 8.53
N LYS A 29 -15.11 -3.68 7.45
CA LYS A 29 -15.48 -5.08 7.17
C LYS A 29 -14.70 -6.09 8.02
N GLY A 30 -13.73 -5.64 8.84
CA GLY A 30 -12.96 -6.47 9.77
C GLY A 30 -11.54 -6.79 9.30
N PHE A 31 -11.14 -6.36 8.11
CA PHE A 31 -9.78 -6.58 7.59
C PHE A 31 -8.83 -5.55 8.20
N THR A 32 -8.03 -5.98 9.16
CA THR A 32 -7.11 -5.11 9.91
C THR A 32 -5.64 -5.41 9.60
N ASP A 33 -5.37 -6.52 8.92
CA ASP A 33 -4.04 -6.90 8.50
C ASP A 33 -3.65 -6.22 7.17
N ILE A 34 -2.42 -5.72 7.09
CA ILE A 34 -1.95 -4.98 5.91
C ILE A 34 -1.76 -5.88 4.69
N GLU A 35 -1.43 -7.16 4.85
CA GLU A 35 -1.32 -8.10 3.73
C GLU A 35 -2.71 -8.45 3.18
N GLU A 36 -3.74 -8.53 4.02
CA GLU A 36 -5.13 -8.66 3.58
C GLU A 36 -5.59 -7.43 2.77
N ILE A 37 -5.40 -6.22 3.31
CA ILE A 37 -5.76 -4.97 2.62
C ILE A 37 -4.99 -4.84 1.31
N LYS A 38 -3.71 -5.22 1.28
CA LYS A 38 -2.88 -5.30 0.07
C LYS A 38 -3.43 -6.26 -0.97
N ARG A 39 -3.98 -7.41 -0.58
CA ARG A 39 -4.60 -8.36 -1.53
C ARG A 39 -5.93 -7.85 -2.07
N LEU A 40 -6.73 -7.18 -1.24
CA LEU A 40 -8.05 -6.66 -1.62
C LEU A 40 -7.96 -5.42 -2.52
N LEU A 41 -7.18 -4.43 -2.11
CA LEU A 41 -7.10 -3.11 -2.76
C LEU A 41 -5.85 -2.96 -3.64
N ARG A 42 -5.01 -4.00 -3.74
CA ARG A 42 -3.76 -4.01 -4.52
C ARG A 42 -2.76 -2.91 -4.13
N ILE A 43 -2.93 -2.33 -2.94
CA ILE A 43 -2.01 -1.31 -2.41
C ILE A 43 -0.59 -1.87 -2.33
N GLY A 44 0.38 -1.06 -2.69
CA GLY A 44 1.78 -1.47 -2.74
C GLY A 44 2.19 -2.43 -3.86
N MET A 45 1.27 -2.84 -4.74
CA MET A 45 1.59 -3.67 -5.91
C MET A 45 1.98 -2.87 -7.17
N GLY A 46 1.99 -1.54 -7.10
CA GLY A 46 2.41 -0.67 -8.20
C GLY A 46 3.94 -0.62 -8.41
N PRO A 47 4.42 0.12 -9.42
CA PRO A 47 5.87 0.30 -9.66
C PRO A 47 6.60 0.94 -8.47
N CYS A 48 5.89 1.65 -7.59
CA CYS A 48 6.44 2.22 -6.37
C CYS A 48 6.68 1.19 -5.24
N GLN A 49 6.20 -0.06 -5.40
CA GLN A 49 6.33 -1.15 -4.42
C GLN A 49 5.95 -0.74 -2.99
N GLY A 50 4.90 0.08 -2.86
CA GLY A 50 4.36 0.46 -1.55
C GLY A 50 5.06 1.58 -0.81
N ARG A 51 6.17 2.13 -1.32
CA ARG A 51 6.97 3.18 -0.63
C ARG A 51 6.16 4.38 -0.14
N THR A 52 5.10 4.75 -0.87
CA THR A 52 4.28 5.90 -0.51
C THR A 52 3.00 5.51 0.23
N CYS A 53 2.31 4.45 -0.23
CA CYS A 53 0.99 4.12 0.28
C CYS A 53 1.03 3.24 1.54
N ILE A 54 2.02 2.36 1.71
CA ILE A 54 2.09 1.46 2.87
C ILE A 54 2.16 2.22 4.20
N PRO A 55 3.04 3.23 4.39
CA PRO A 55 3.08 3.99 5.64
C PRO A 55 1.79 4.75 5.93
N LEU A 56 1.10 5.22 4.89
CA LEU A 56 -0.18 5.92 5.03
C LEU A 56 -1.29 4.95 5.45
N VAL A 57 -1.35 3.78 4.83
CA VAL A 57 -2.32 2.73 5.17
C VAL A 57 -2.11 2.25 6.60
N MET A 58 -0.86 2.03 7.04
CA MET A 58 -0.58 1.65 8.43
C MET A 58 -1.10 2.68 9.44
N ARG A 59 -0.98 3.98 9.13
CA ARG A 59 -1.54 5.04 9.97
C ARG A 59 -3.06 5.06 9.97
N ILE A 60 -3.70 4.76 8.83
CA ILE A 60 -5.16 4.64 8.74
C ILE A 60 -5.63 3.44 9.57
N ILE A 61 -4.99 2.27 9.43
CA ILE A 61 -5.28 1.08 10.25
C ILE A 61 -5.16 1.43 11.73
N ALA A 62 -4.04 1.98 12.17
CA ALA A 62 -3.83 2.37 13.56
C ALA A 62 -4.89 3.33 14.09
N ARG A 63 -5.30 4.32 13.27
CA ARG A 63 -6.37 5.27 13.62
C ARG A 63 -7.72 4.57 13.81
N GLU A 64 -8.08 3.65 12.92
CA GLU A 64 -9.39 2.99 12.94
C GLU A 64 -9.46 1.83 13.95
N THR A 65 -8.35 1.16 14.25
CA THR A 65 -8.30 0.02 15.20
C THR A 65 -7.85 0.42 16.61
N GLY A 66 -7.27 1.61 16.77
CA GLY A 66 -6.76 2.11 18.05
C GLY A 66 -5.44 1.49 18.51
N VAL A 67 -4.79 0.67 17.68
CA VAL A 67 -3.47 0.09 17.96
C VAL A 67 -2.36 1.09 17.63
N ASN A 68 -1.19 0.93 18.24
CA ASN A 68 -0.04 1.74 17.86
C ASN A 68 0.45 1.33 16.45
N VAL A 69 0.88 2.30 15.64
CA VAL A 69 1.43 2.06 14.28
C VAL A 69 2.62 1.10 14.34
N ASP A 70 3.42 1.15 15.41
CA ASP A 70 4.60 0.31 15.59
C ASP A 70 4.27 -1.18 15.82
N GLU A 71 3.02 -1.49 16.20
CA GLU A 71 2.54 -2.88 16.36
C GLU A 71 2.10 -3.49 15.03
N ILE A 72 1.91 -2.68 13.99
CA ILE A 72 1.49 -3.13 12.66
C ILE A 72 2.72 -3.60 11.89
N THR A 73 2.75 -4.88 11.53
CA THR A 73 3.87 -5.44 10.76
C THR A 73 3.78 -5.00 9.30
N PRO A 74 4.82 -4.37 8.72
CA PRO A 74 4.81 -4.00 7.31
C PRO A 74 4.90 -5.23 6.40
N PRO A 75 4.42 -5.12 5.14
CA PRO A 75 4.50 -6.21 4.18
C PRO A 75 5.96 -6.57 3.84
N THR A 76 6.17 -7.84 3.46
CA THR A 76 7.52 -8.32 3.12
C THR A 76 8.06 -7.61 1.87
N SER A 77 9.24 -7.00 1.99
CA SER A 77 9.99 -6.48 0.83
C SER A 77 10.63 -7.64 0.07
N ARG A 78 10.47 -7.64 -1.26
CA ARG A 78 11.05 -8.66 -2.15
C ARG A 78 11.99 -7.99 -3.16
N PRO A 79 13.16 -8.57 -3.43
CA PRO A 79 14.02 -8.07 -4.50
C PRO A 79 13.39 -8.37 -5.88
N PRO A 80 13.62 -7.52 -6.89
CA PRO A 80 14.36 -6.27 -6.84
C PRO A 80 13.51 -5.10 -6.29
N ILE A 81 14.12 -4.24 -5.46
CA ILE A 81 13.42 -3.13 -4.79
C ILE A 81 12.87 -2.11 -5.79
N ILE A 82 13.63 -1.84 -6.85
CA ILE A 82 13.21 -1.08 -8.03
C ILE A 82 13.04 -2.06 -9.20
N PRO A 83 12.08 -1.83 -10.11
CA PRO A 83 12.05 -2.56 -11.37
C PRO A 83 13.37 -2.35 -12.13
N ILE A 84 14.05 -3.44 -12.45
CA ILE A 84 15.25 -3.44 -13.28
C ILE A 84 14.96 -4.13 -14.61
N PRO A 85 15.61 -3.72 -15.71
CA PRO A 85 15.51 -4.46 -16.97
C PRO A 85 15.92 -5.92 -16.79
N ILE A 86 15.23 -6.83 -17.49
CA ILE A 86 15.47 -8.28 -17.40
C ILE A 86 16.93 -8.62 -17.75
N GLU A 87 17.54 -7.91 -18.70
CA GLU A 87 18.95 -8.11 -19.04
C GLU A 87 19.90 -7.85 -17.86
N VAL A 88 19.58 -6.86 -17.01
CA VAL A 88 20.38 -6.58 -15.79
C VAL A 88 20.16 -7.68 -14.76
N ALA A 89 18.92 -8.15 -14.61
CA ALA A 89 18.61 -9.25 -13.70
C ALA A 89 19.29 -10.57 -14.13
N ARG A 90 19.34 -10.85 -15.44
CA ARG A 90 20.03 -12.02 -16.02
C ARG A 90 21.49 -12.06 -15.64
N LYS A 91 22.21 -10.94 -15.81
CA LYS A 91 23.63 -10.82 -15.47
C LYS A 91 23.93 -10.98 -13.97
N ALA A 92 22.96 -10.71 -13.10
CA ALA A 92 23.12 -10.86 -11.66
C ALA A 92 22.83 -12.28 -11.15
N ALA A 93 22.22 -13.13 -11.98
CA ALA A 93 21.89 -14.52 -11.68
C ALA A 93 22.93 -15.53 -12.21
N GLU A 94 23.82 -15.08 -13.11
CA GLU A 94 25.05 -15.75 -13.53
C GLU A 94 26.14 -15.56 -12.46
#